data_AF-B8B391-F1
#
_entry.id   AF-B8B391-F1
#
_cell.length_a   1.000
_cell.length_b   1.000
_cell.length_c   1.000
_cell.angle_alpha   90.00
_cell.angle_beta   90.00
_cell.angle_gamma   90.00
#
_symmetry.space_group_name_H-M   'P 1'
#
loop_
_entity.id
_entity.type
_entity.pdbx_description
1 polymer ?
#
loop_
_entity_poly.entity_id
_entity_poly.type
_entity_poly.pdbx_seq_one_letter_code
_entity_poly.pdbx_strand_id
1 'polypeptide(L)'
;MASPAAPLALLILLVSLAIAAAQSGQPSSPPRNSTNISDAAALHTVFEKWGLEDGTMPQGYHPCGKLVWSNSSEMEASINCSCSSNECRITHLNVTGYRNITFIPAELFSLTELVSLDLSNNNLIGQIPPQVSNLSKLETWHFNNNRLNESFPNASALLSLQSLWMFDNDIEGMVPGFIANFANLTDLRMYGMKLQGPIPENFSKLINIENLMIGDLDTEGYPFNFTGDWVNLSTLSLRNCGFTGKFPNQILKNLNKLTYVDLRSNNLSGSIDLQQYNSNLKYLYVGENNFNGSLPDQMPQSLVALDVTYNPLLRGRLPSSSADRKMRINYIGTSIGAGSSVGSENLRLLNCVDMKGCNTTGLTNPVSFAVNCGGKQYTPPSDPSTMFNDDSANLGAADFHVDTNNNWVVSHVGTDPFSNSSGIVTTGNGTNMPELYRTARTSTGSLWYYVVGLPSGKYTVQLFFAEIVIESGSGRRLFNIDIQDRNIMTDFDISKEAGGSNRPINRNYTADVTTSVLKIHLYWNGRGTCCIPHNGTYGPLVSAIRVFPSAETQASPPPAAHTSRHDEKRRGVVAGIAALSIAATVISSSAVYLWWKWVSLVKHRKA
;
A
#
# COMPACT_ATOMS: atom_id res chain seq x y z
N MET A 1 -86.24 -42.32 57.19
CA MET A 1 -85.48 -41.14 57.63
C MET A 1 -84.11 -41.19 56.98
N ALA A 2 -83.73 -40.08 56.36
CA ALA A 2 -82.39 -39.65 55.98
C ALA A 2 -81.57 -40.42 54.91
N SER A 3 -81.44 -39.74 53.77
CA SER A 3 -80.30 -39.65 52.83
C SER A 3 -80.10 -40.73 51.74
N PRO A 4 -80.23 -40.39 50.44
CA PRO A 4 -79.53 -41.08 49.35
C PRO A 4 -78.18 -40.38 49.09
N ALA A 5 -77.04 -41.05 49.15
CA ALA A 5 -76.51 -42.01 48.18
C ALA A 5 -76.10 -41.38 46.83
N ALA A 6 -74.83 -40.96 46.76
CA ALA A 6 -73.86 -41.15 45.67
C ALA A 6 -74.13 -40.51 44.28
N PRO A 7 -73.11 -40.42 43.41
CA PRO A 7 -71.81 -39.82 43.66
C PRO A 7 -71.44 -38.80 42.57
N LEU A 8 -70.41 -38.03 42.88
CA LEU A 8 -69.67 -37.11 42.02
C LEU A 8 -69.06 -37.86 40.81
N ALA A 9 -69.86 -38.23 39.81
CA ALA A 9 -69.42 -38.96 38.61
C ALA A 9 -69.88 -38.31 37.30
N LEU A 10 -70.38 -37.06 37.33
CA LEU A 10 -70.92 -36.38 36.15
C LEU A 10 -70.29 -35.01 35.85
N LEU A 11 -69.09 -34.72 36.38
CA LEU A 11 -68.35 -33.49 36.07
C LEU A 11 -66.94 -33.71 35.49
N ILE A 12 -66.52 -34.95 35.25
CA ILE A 12 -65.21 -35.28 34.64
C ILE A 12 -65.36 -35.89 33.23
N LEU A 13 -66.59 -36.13 32.74
CA LEU A 13 -66.84 -36.71 31.40
C LEU A 13 -67.32 -35.72 30.33
N LEU A 14 -67.36 -34.40 30.62
CA LEU A 14 -67.71 -33.35 29.65
C LEU A 14 -66.56 -32.38 29.32
N VAL A 15 -65.35 -32.62 29.84
CA VAL A 15 -64.12 -31.89 29.43
C VAL A 15 -63.25 -32.73 28.48
N SER A 16 -63.54 -34.02 28.31
CA SER A 16 -62.76 -34.95 27.46
C SER A 16 -63.30 -35.17 26.04
N LEU A 17 -64.41 -34.52 25.65
CA LEU A 17 -64.93 -34.56 24.27
C LEU A 17 -64.81 -33.23 23.49
N ALA A 18 -64.16 -32.22 24.08
CA ALA A 18 -63.81 -30.96 23.41
C ALA A 18 -62.32 -30.88 22.99
N ILE A 19 -61.57 -31.99 23.03
CA ILE A 19 -60.15 -32.04 22.63
C ILE A 19 -59.90 -32.95 21.40
N ALA A 20 -60.92 -33.62 20.85
CA ALA A 20 -60.75 -34.52 19.71
C ALA A 20 -61.30 -34.01 18.36
N ALA A 21 -61.79 -32.77 18.27
CA ALA A 21 -62.30 -32.19 17.02
C ALA A 21 -61.79 -30.75 16.76
N ALA A 22 -60.59 -30.44 17.25
CA ALA A 22 -59.82 -29.26 16.83
C ALA A 22 -58.42 -29.67 16.37
N GLN A 23 -58.36 -30.73 15.54
CA GLN A 23 -57.20 -31.03 14.69
C GLN A 23 -57.58 -30.71 13.25
N SER A 24 -57.61 -29.42 12.90
CA SER A 24 -57.34 -28.91 11.55
C SER A 24 -57.31 -27.38 11.64
N GLY A 25 -56.10 -26.85 11.84
CA GLY A 25 -55.89 -25.42 11.99
C GLY A 25 -54.89 -25.10 13.10
N GLN A 26 -53.71 -25.72 13.07
CA GLN A 26 -52.55 -24.97 13.56
C GLN A 26 -52.51 -23.67 12.74
N PRO A 27 -52.36 -22.49 13.35
CA PRO A 27 -51.88 -21.36 12.57
C PRO A 27 -50.57 -21.83 11.95
N SER A 28 -50.52 -21.91 10.63
CA SER A 28 -49.29 -22.19 9.90
C SER A 28 -48.22 -21.30 10.50
N SER A 29 -47.19 -21.89 11.12
CA SER A 29 -45.96 -21.16 11.40
C SER A 29 -45.62 -20.37 10.13
N PRO A 30 -45.30 -19.06 10.21
CA PRO A 30 -44.91 -18.31 9.03
C PRO A 30 -43.84 -19.14 8.29
N PRO A 31 -43.90 -19.23 6.96
CA PRO A 31 -42.96 -20.05 6.21
C PRO A 31 -41.55 -19.72 6.70
N ARG A 32 -40.78 -20.72 7.15
CA ARG A 32 -39.35 -20.53 7.36
C ARG A 32 -38.82 -20.08 6.01
N ASN A 33 -38.44 -18.81 5.89
CA ASN A 33 -37.80 -18.35 4.68
C ASN A 33 -36.63 -19.29 4.41
N SER A 34 -36.60 -19.85 3.20
CA SER A 34 -35.52 -20.73 2.76
C SER A 34 -34.64 -19.94 1.81
N THR A 35 -33.33 -20.15 1.91
CA THR A 35 -32.42 -19.58 0.92
C THR A 35 -32.73 -20.22 -0.43
N ASN A 36 -32.71 -19.41 -1.50
CA ASN A 36 -32.89 -19.87 -2.86
C ASN A 36 -32.00 -21.10 -3.11
N ILE A 37 -32.57 -22.14 -3.71
CA ILE A 37 -31.92 -23.44 -3.85
C ILE A 37 -30.62 -23.34 -4.66
N SER A 38 -30.60 -22.49 -5.70
CA SER A 38 -29.43 -22.27 -6.53
C SER A 38 -28.34 -21.50 -5.78
N ASP A 39 -28.72 -20.45 -5.03
CA ASP A 39 -27.78 -19.70 -4.20
C ASP A 39 -27.14 -20.61 -3.13
N ALA A 40 -27.96 -21.45 -2.47
CA ALA A 40 -27.49 -22.40 -1.47
C ALA A 40 -26.54 -23.45 -2.06
N ALA A 41 -26.87 -24.01 -3.24
CA ALA A 41 -26.02 -25.00 -3.92
C ALA A 41 -24.69 -24.39 -4.41
N ALA A 42 -24.73 -23.16 -4.95
CA ALA A 42 -23.54 -22.43 -5.36
C ALA A 42 -22.63 -22.15 -4.15
N LEU A 43 -23.19 -21.61 -3.07
CA LEU A 43 -22.44 -21.33 -1.83
C LEU A 43 -21.82 -22.61 -1.24
N HIS A 44 -22.57 -23.70 -1.17
CA HIS A 44 -22.06 -25.00 -0.72
C HIS A 44 -20.84 -25.41 -1.55
N THR A 45 -20.97 -25.40 -2.88
CA THR A 45 -19.87 -25.77 -3.79
C THR A 45 -18.64 -24.88 -3.61
N VAL A 46 -18.85 -23.58 -3.40
CA VAL A 46 -17.77 -22.62 -3.12
C VAL A 46 -17.07 -22.94 -1.80
N PHE A 47 -17.83 -23.20 -0.74
CA PHE A 47 -17.28 -23.47 0.59
C PHE A 47 -16.59 -24.83 0.69
N GLU A 48 -17.13 -25.85 0.01
CA GLU A 48 -16.50 -27.16 -0.18
C GLU A 48 -15.12 -26.99 -0.81
N LYS A 49 -15.06 -26.25 -1.92
CA LYS A 49 -13.81 -25.97 -2.65
C LYS A 49 -12.79 -25.16 -1.85
N TRP A 50 -13.25 -24.29 -0.95
CA TRP A 50 -12.40 -23.56 -0.02
C TRP A 50 -12.06 -24.31 1.26
N GLY A 51 -12.67 -25.49 1.49
CA GLY A 51 -12.50 -26.26 2.72
C GLY A 51 -13.03 -25.54 3.96
N LEU A 52 -14.10 -24.75 3.81
CA LEU A 52 -14.75 -24.00 4.89
C LEU A 52 -15.97 -24.73 5.49
N GLU A 53 -16.22 -25.99 5.11
CA GLU A 53 -17.34 -26.76 5.64
C GLU A 53 -17.06 -27.32 7.04
N ASP A 54 -17.98 -27.05 7.97
CA ASP A 54 -18.07 -27.76 9.25
C ASP A 54 -19.05 -28.94 9.13
N GLY A 55 -18.71 -29.91 8.27
CA GLY A 55 -19.45 -31.16 8.10
C GLY A 55 -20.95 -31.00 7.78
N THR A 56 -21.28 -30.94 6.49
CA THR A 56 -22.64 -30.98 5.90
C THR A 56 -23.53 -29.76 6.19
N MET A 57 -23.70 -28.87 5.20
CA MET A 57 -24.88 -27.99 5.18
C MET A 57 -26.08 -28.83 4.72
N PRO A 58 -27.07 -29.16 5.57
CA PRO A 58 -28.19 -29.99 5.16
C PRO A 58 -29.07 -29.26 4.13
N GLN A 59 -29.80 -30.01 3.29
CA GLN A 59 -30.88 -29.42 2.48
C GLN A 59 -31.88 -28.70 3.40
N GLY A 60 -32.15 -27.42 3.13
CA GLY A 60 -32.98 -26.55 3.97
C GLY A 60 -32.21 -25.70 5.00
N TYR A 61 -30.87 -25.69 4.95
CA TYR A 61 -30.03 -24.78 5.73
C TYR A 61 -30.22 -23.32 5.30
N HIS A 62 -30.32 -22.41 6.27
CA HIS A 62 -30.46 -20.97 6.04
C HIS A 62 -29.16 -20.24 6.44
N PRO A 63 -28.21 -20.03 5.51
CA PRO A 63 -26.92 -19.39 5.78
C PRO A 63 -26.99 -17.91 6.17
N CYS A 64 -28.14 -17.25 5.97
CA CYS A 64 -28.26 -15.80 6.13
C CYS A 64 -28.13 -15.32 7.58
N GLY A 65 -27.35 -14.25 7.79
CA GLY A 65 -27.18 -13.60 9.09
C GLY A 65 -26.22 -14.34 10.03
N LYS A 66 -25.44 -15.30 9.51
CA LYS A 66 -24.45 -16.05 10.29
C LYS A 66 -23.03 -15.59 9.96
N LEU A 67 -22.27 -15.34 11.03
CA LEU A 67 -20.82 -15.52 11.03
C LEU A 67 -20.56 -17.02 10.89
N VAL A 68 -19.95 -17.43 9.78
CA VAL A 68 -19.63 -18.85 9.49
C VAL A 68 -18.45 -19.28 10.35
N TRP A 69 -17.43 -18.42 10.47
CA TRP A 69 -16.35 -18.54 11.45
C TRP A 69 -15.71 -17.16 11.69
N SER A 70 -15.45 -16.83 12.96
CA SER A 70 -14.53 -15.78 13.36
C SER A 70 -13.66 -16.36 14.47
N ASN A 71 -12.36 -16.54 14.19
CA ASN A 71 -11.40 -17.05 15.17
C ASN A 71 -10.38 -15.96 15.58
N SER A 72 -10.45 -14.77 14.97
CA SER A 72 -9.70 -13.57 15.33
C SER A 72 -10.31 -12.33 14.67
N SER A 73 -9.83 -11.13 15.03
CA SER A 73 -10.14 -9.86 14.35
C SER A 73 -9.59 -9.77 12.92
N GLU A 74 -8.96 -10.83 12.40
CA GLU A 74 -8.21 -10.85 11.14
C GLU A 74 -8.77 -11.86 10.12
N MET A 75 -9.62 -12.79 10.57
CA MET A 75 -10.27 -13.80 9.73
C MET A 75 -11.79 -13.70 9.89
N GLU A 76 -12.49 -13.49 8.78
CA GLU A 76 -13.94 -13.37 8.78
C GLU A 76 -14.54 -14.14 7.61
N ALA A 77 -15.49 -15.04 7.91
CA ALA A 77 -16.43 -15.54 6.91
C ALA A 77 -17.85 -15.16 7.34
N SER A 78 -18.53 -14.30 6.59
CA SER A 78 -19.89 -13.85 6.91
C SER A 78 -20.79 -13.76 5.67
N ILE A 79 -22.07 -14.07 5.88
CA ILE A 79 -23.09 -14.13 4.83
C ILE A 79 -24.30 -13.32 5.25
N ASN A 80 -24.74 -12.41 4.37
CA ASN A 80 -26.00 -11.70 4.53
C ASN A 80 -26.90 -11.91 3.32
N CYS A 81 -28.21 -11.84 3.54
CA CYS A 81 -29.23 -12.09 2.52
C CYS A 81 -30.33 -11.03 2.54
N SER A 82 -30.98 -10.85 1.40
CA SER A 82 -32.26 -10.16 1.30
C SER A 82 -33.38 -11.19 1.23
N CYS A 83 -34.37 -11.07 2.11
CA CYS A 83 -35.45 -12.03 2.24
C CYS A 83 -36.80 -11.41 1.87
N SER A 84 -37.50 -12.05 0.94
CA SER A 84 -38.93 -11.85 0.70
C SER A 84 -39.76 -12.74 1.63
N SER A 85 -41.10 -12.75 1.48
CA SER A 85 -42.00 -13.53 2.33
C SER A 85 -41.79 -15.05 2.28
N ASN A 86 -41.12 -15.59 1.25
CA ASN A 86 -40.92 -17.04 1.08
C ASN A 86 -39.48 -17.44 0.71
N GLU A 87 -38.65 -16.50 0.26
CA GLU A 87 -37.34 -16.80 -0.33
C GLU A 87 -36.29 -15.74 0.05
N CYS A 88 -35.10 -16.21 0.42
CA CYS A 88 -33.93 -15.37 0.67
C CYS A 88 -32.87 -15.54 -0.42
N ARG A 89 -32.32 -14.44 -0.88
CA ARG A 89 -31.21 -14.39 -1.84
C ARG A 89 -29.94 -13.92 -1.16
N ILE A 90 -28.80 -14.54 -1.46
CA ILE A 90 -27.51 -14.13 -0.89
C ILE A 90 -27.10 -12.80 -1.52
N THR A 91 -26.87 -11.78 -0.68
CA THR A 91 -26.52 -10.42 -1.13
C THR A 91 -25.14 -9.98 -0.66
N HIS A 92 -24.61 -10.56 0.42
CA HIS A 92 -23.27 -10.23 0.89
C HIS A 92 -22.50 -11.51 1.18
N LEU A 93 -21.27 -11.57 0.69
CA LEU A 93 -20.31 -12.61 1.02
C LEU A 93 -18.98 -11.96 1.37
N ASN A 94 -18.54 -12.15 2.62
CA ASN A 94 -17.20 -11.81 3.06
C ASN A 94 -16.48 -13.11 3.41
N VAL A 95 -15.32 -13.36 2.80
CA VAL A 95 -14.39 -14.43 3.17
C VAL A 95 -12.99 -13.86 3.11
N THR A 96 -12.46 -13.44 4.25
CA THR A 96 -11.18 -12.71 4.36
C THR A 96 -10.26 -13.36 5.39
N GLY A 97 -8.94 -13.25 5.17
CA GLY A 97 -7.92 -13.68 6.13
C GLY A 97 -7.53 -15.16 6.07
N TYR A 98 -8.06 -15.94 5.14
CA TYR A 98 -7.80 -17.37 5.02
C TYR A 98 -6.59 -17.65 4.13
N ARG A 99 -5.47 -18.06 4.75
CA ARG A 99 -4.21 -18.36 4.05
C ARG A 99 -4.29 -19.60 3.12
N ASN A 100 -5.23 -20.50 3.32
CA ASN A 100 -5.42 -21.71 2.51
C ASN A 100 -6.33 -21.48 1.28
N ILE A 101 -7.05 -20.37 1.23
CA ILE A 101 -7.88 -20.00 0.07
C ILE A 101 -6.97 -19.44 -1.01
N THR A 102 -6.90 -20.16 -2.14
CA THR A 102 -5.92 -19.90 -3.21
C THR A 102 -6.54 -19.69 -4.59
N PHE A 103 -7.84 -19.87 -4.78
CA PHE A 103 -8.50 -19.65 -6.07
C PHE A 103 -9.95 -19.20 -5.91
N ILE A 104 -10.52 -18.62 -6.97
CA ILE A 104 -11.92 -18.18 -7.02
C ILE A 104 -12.76 -19.23 -7.77
N PRO A 105 -13.69 -19.96 -7.12
CA PRO A 105 -14.56 -20.92 -7.79
C PRO A 105 -15.54 -20.23 -8.74
N ALA A 106 -15.78 -20.82 -9.92
CA ALA A 106 -16.68 -20.24 -10.92
C ALA A 106 -18.15 -20.17 -10.44
N GLU A 107 -18.54 -21.07 -9.54
CA GLU A 107 -19.88 -21.14 -8.95
C GLU A 107 -20.21 -19.90 -8.11
N LEU A 108 -19.20 -19.19 -7.61
CA LEU A 108 -19.39 -17.91 -6.92
C LEU A 108 -20.18 -16.91 -7.78
N PHE A 109 -19.93 -16.91 -9.09
CA PHE A 109 -20.57 -16.00 -10.05
C PHE A 109 -21.99 -16.42 -10.44
N SER A 110 -22.53 -17.50 -9.85
CA SER A 110 -23.96 -17.84 -9.91
C SER A 110 -24.80 -17.12 -8.86
N LEU A 111 -24.17 -16.47 -7.87
CA LEU A 111 -24.84 -15.64 -6.86
C LEU A 111 -25.18 -14.24 -7.43
N THR A 112 -26.06 -14.19 -8.42
CA THR A 112 -26.35 -12.97 -9.21
C THR A 112 -26.99 -11.83 -8.42
N GLU A 113 -27.41 -12.08 -7.17
CA GLU A 113 -27.99 -11.09 -6.26
C GLU A 113 -26.95 -10.44 -5.33
N LEU A 114 -25.66 -10.77 -5.48
CA LEU A 114 -24.60 -10.16 -4.71
C LEU A 114 -24.55 -8.64 -4.92
N VAL A 115 -24.58 -7.94 -3.79
CA VAL A 115 -24.39 -6.49 -3.61
C VAL A 115 -22.99 -6.22 -3.04
N SER A 116 -22.47 -7.11 -2.19
CA SER A 116 -21.12 -7.00 -1.63
C SER A 116 -20.36 -8.32 -1.72
N LEU A 117 -19.14 -8.26 -2.24
CA LEU A 117 -18.20 -9.37 -2.27
C LEU A 117 -16.84 -8.90 -1.77
N ASP A 118 -16.41 -9.44 -0.62
CA ASP A 118 -15.09 -9.22 -0.05
C ASP A 118 -14.30 -10.54 0.02
N LEU A 119 -13.21 -10.62 -0.72
CA LEU A 119 -12.26 -11.73 -0.76
C LEU A 119 -10.84 -11.28 -0.40
N SER A 120 -10.72 -10.17 0.31
CA SER A 120 -9.43 -9.55 0.64
C SER A 120 -8.60 -10.37 1.62
N ASN A 121 -7.29 -10.14 1.65
CA ASN A 121 -6.37 -10.73 2.62
C ASN A 121 -6.35 -12.28 2.61
N ASN A 122 -6.55 -12.91 1.45
CA ASN A 122 -6.36 -14.34 1.25
C ASN A 122 -5.06 -14.59 0.46
N ASN A 123 -4.88 -15.80 -0.08
CA ASN A 123 -3.77 -16.15 -0.98
C ASN A 123 -4.27 -16.46 -2.40
N LEU A 124 -5.34 -15.81 -2.86
CA LEU A 124 -5.92 -16.04 -4.18
C LEU A 124 -4.88 -15.81 -5.28
N ILE A 125 -4.72 -16.77 -6.18
CA ILE A 125 -3.85 -16.72 -7.36
C ILE A 125 -4.65 -16.91 -8.65
N GLY A 126 -4.00 -16.65 -9.78
CA GLY A 126 -4.61 -16.79 -11.10
C GLY A 126 -5.41 -15.56 -11.51
N GLN A 127 -6.08 -15.66 -12.66
CA GLN A 127 -6.94 -14.61 -13.18
C GLN A 127 -8.28 -14.51 -12.45
N ILE A 128 -8.88 -13.32 -12.47
CA ILE A 128 -10.28 -13.13 -12.10
C ILE A 128 -11.16 -13.63 -13.25
N PRO A 129 -12.08 -14.58 -13.02
CA PRO A 129 -12.92 -15.11 -14.10
C PRO A 129 -13.83 -14.05 -14.75
N PRO A 130 -13.98 -14.02 -16.09
CA PRO A 130 -14.83 -13.06 -16.79
C PRO A 130 -16.30 -13.08 -16.35
N GLN A 131 -16.77 -14.20 -15.78
CA GLN A 131 -18.11 -14.38 -15.23
C GLN A 131 -18.44 -13.38 -14.10
N VAL A 132 -17.46 -12.64 -13.58
CA VAL A 132 -17.72 -11.51 -12.67
C VAL A 132 -18.72 -10.51 -13.26
N SER A 133 -18.80 -10.38 -14.58
CA SER A 133 -19.80 -9.55 -15.25
C SER A 133 -21.26 -9.95 -14.96
N ASN A 134 -21.51 -11.17 -14.46
CA ASN A 134 -22.83 -11.64 -14.07
C ASN A 134 -23.34 -10.99 -12.77
N LEU A 135 -22.44 -10.43 -11.96
CA LEU A 135 -22.76 -9.81 -10.68
C LEU A 135 -23.21 -8.35 -10.86
N SER A 136 -24.18 -8.09 -11.74
CA SER A 136 -24.56 -6.73 -12.15
C SER A 136 -25.13 -5.84 -11.03
N LYS A 137 -25.44 -6.42 -9.86
CA LYS A 137 -25.93 -5.72 -8.66
C LYS A 137 -24.82 -5.35 -7.68
N LEU A 138 -23.57 -5.71 -7.98
CA LEU A 138 -22.43 -5.51 -7.08
C LEU A 138 -22.15 -4.02 -6.88
N GLU A 139 -22.21 -3.58 -5.63
CA GLU A 139 -21.89 -2.24 -5.16
C GLU A 139 -20.49 -2.19 -4.52
N THR A 140 -20.11 -3.26 -3.82
CA THR A 140 -18.80 -3.37 -3.17
C THR A 140 -18.05 -4.59 -3.70
N TRP A 141 -16.85 -4.38 -4.22
CA TRP A 141 -15.97 -5.45 -4.67
C TRP A 141 -14.55 -5.25 -4.14
N HIS A 142 -14.19 -6.03 -3.12
CA HIS A 142 -12.89 -5.98 -2.48
C HIS A 142 -12.18 -7.32 -2.65
N PHE A 143 -10.94 -7.28 -3.14
CA PHE A 143 -10.09 -8.45 -3.30
C PHE A 143 -8.60 -8.08 -3.15
N ASN A 144 -8.32 -6.99 -2.44
CA ASN A 144 -6.97 -6.51 -2.19
C ASN A 144 -6.15 -7.49 -1.32
N ASN A 145 -4.84 -7.31 -1.33
CA ASN A 145 -3.88 -8.11 -0.56
C ASN A 145 -3.92 -9.62 -0.89
N ASN A 146 -4.04 -9.94 -2.18
CA ASN A 146 -3.99 -11.30 -2.72
C ASN A 146 -2.77 -11.45 -3.66
N ARG A 147 -2.76 -12.48 -4.51
CA ARG A 147 -1.76 -12.73 -5.56
C ARG A 147 -2.42 -12.99 -6.91
N LEU A 148 -3.59 -12.38 -7.13
CA LEU A 148 -4.31 -12.45 -8.40
C LEU A 148 -3.44 -11.82 -9.48
N ASN A 149 -3.40 -12.41 -10.65
CA ASN A 149 -2.49 -12.03 -11.74
C ASN A 149 -3.24 -12.00 -13.07
N GLU A 150 -2.48 -11.88 -14.17
CA GLU A 150 -3.00 -11.62 -15.52
C GLU A 150 -3.74 -10.27 -15.59
N SER A 151 -4.40 -10.01 -16.72
CA SER A 151 -5.14 -8.77 -16.94
C SER A 151 -6.43 -8.72 -16.15
N PHE A 152 -6.80 -7.54 -15.66
CA PHE A 152 -8.13 -7.30 -15.08
C PHE A 152 -9.24 -7.60 -16.11
N PRO A 153 -10.23 -8.46 -15.78
CA PRO A 153 -11.23 -8.91 -16.75
C PRO A 153 -12.17 -7.78 -17.13
N ASN A 154 -12.86 -7.92 -18.27
CA ASN A 154 -13.88 -6.96 -18.65
C ASN A 154 -15.09 -7.03 -17.69
N ALA A 155 -15.12 -6.10 -16.74
CA ALA A 155 -16.19 -5.96 -15.76
C ALA A 155 -17.13 -4.78 -16.08
N SER A 156 -17.26 -4.40 -17.35
CA SER A 156 -18.05 -3.22 -17.78
C SER A 156 -19.54 -3.29 -17.41
N ALA A 157 -20.05 -4.47 -17.04
CA ALA A 157 -21.44 -4.68 -16.63
C ALA A 157 -21.71 -4.28 -15.16
N LEU A 158 -20.68 -4.02 -14.35
CA LEU A 158 -20.81 -3.68 -12.92
C LEU A 158 -21.18 -2.21 -12.69
N LEU A 159 -22.27 -1.75 -13.32
CA LEU A 159 -22.66 -0.34 -13.34
C LEU A 159 -23.11 0.20 -11.97
N SER A 160 -23.45 -0.70 -11.03
CA SER A 160 -23.83 -0.36 -9.65
C SER A 160 -22.65 -0.13 -8.71
N LEU A 161 -21.42 -0.38 -9.17
CA LEU A 161 -20.23 -0.39 -8.31
C LEU A 161 -19.97 0.98 -7.68
N GLN A 162 -19.83 0.99 -6.35
CA GLN A 162 -19.53 2.14 -5.51
C GLN A 162 -18.13 2.05 -4.91
N SER A 163 -17.67 0.85 -4.56
CA SER A 163 -16.36 0.64 -3.94
C SER A 163 -15.59 -0.50 -4.62
N LEU A 164 -14.38 -0.20 -5.10
CA LEU A 164 -13.47 -1.15 -5.75
C LEU A 164 -12.08 -1.07 -5.12
N TRP A 165 -11.71 -2.12 -4.38
CA TRP A 165 -10.39 -2.28 -3.77
C TRP A 165 -9.67 -3.48 -4.37
N MET A 166 -8.62 -3.20 -5.15
CA MET A 166 -7.87 -4.21 -5.89
C MET A 166 -6.35 -4.19 -5.64
N PHE A 167 -5.89 -3.27 -4.80
CA PHE A 167 -4.47 -3.05 -4.49
C PHE A 167 -3.76 -4.29 -3.90
N ASP A 168 -2.42 -4.28 -3.96
CA ASP A 168 -1.55 -5.39 -3.51
C ASP A 168 -1.98 -6.74 -4.13
N ASN A 169 -1.92 -6.78 -5.47
CA ASN A 169 -2.11 -7.97 -6.30
C ASN A 169 -1.05 -7.97 -7.42
N ASP A 170 -0.90 -9.08 -8.13
CA ASP A 170 0.02 -9.23 -9.27
C ASP A 170 -0.66 -8.93 -10.63
N ILE A 171 -1.83 -8.26 -10.62
CA ILE A 171 -2.59 -7.91 -11.83
C ILE A 171 -1.76 -6.98 -12.72
N GLU A 172 -1.70 -7.29 -14.00
CA GLU A 172 -0.87 -6.63 -14.99
C GLU A 172 -1.67 -6.03 -16.15
N GLY A 173 -0.96 -5.33 -17.04
CA GLY A 173 -1.55 -4.64 -18.19
C GLY A 173 -1.94 -3.20 -17.89
N MET A 174 -2.66 -2.57 -18.81
CA MET A 174 -3.01 -1.15 -18.71
C MET A 174 -4.07 -0.91 -17.62
N VAL A 175 -4.05 0.28 -17.01
CA VAL A 175 -5.17 0.75 -16.17
C VAL A 175 -6.49 0.65 -16.97
N PRO A 176 -7.50 -0.11 -16.49
CA PRO A 176 -8.71 -0.38 -17.27
C PRO A 176 -9.61 0.85 -17.47
N GLY A 177 -9.63 1.40 -18.69
CA GLY A 177 -10.39 2.62 -19.01
C GLY A 177 -11.91 2.50 -18.86
N PHE A 178 -12.47 1.29 -18.85
CA PHE A 178 -13.92 1.08 -18.64
C PHE A 178 -14.37 1.35 -17.20
N ILE A 179 -13.45 1.46 -16.23
CA ILE A 179 -13.76 1.83 -14.84
C ILE A 179 -14.47 3.20 -14.79
N ALA A 180 -14.19 4.08 -15.74
CA ALA A 180 -14.90 5.36 -15.90
C ALA A 180 -16.41 5.24 -16.14
N ASN A 181 -16.92 4.04 -16.49
CA ASN A 181 -18.35 3.79 -16.66
C ASN A 181 -19.08 3.51 -15.34
N PHE A 182 -18.35 3.27 -14.24
CA PHE A 182 -18.93 3.07 -12.91
C PHE A 182 -19.34 4.42 -12.32
N ALA A 183 -20.47 4.97 -12.79
CA ALA A 183 -20.92 6.32 -12.45
C ALA A 183 -21.19 6.51 -10.94
N ASN A 184 -21.44 5.43 -10.20
CA ASN A 184 -21.70 5.45 -8.76
C ASN A 184 -20.43 5.30 -7.91
N LEU A 185 -19.25 5.18 -8.53
CA LEU A 185 -18.01 4.89 -7.82
C LEU A 185 -17.60 6.04 -6.88
N THR A 186 -17.48 5.74 -5.60
CA THR A 186 -17.06 6.65 -4.53
C THR A 186 -15.68 6.30 -3.97
N ASP A 187 -15.25 5.04 -4.03
CA ASP A 187 -13.94 4.61 -3.52
C ASP A 187 -13.23 3.70 -4.52
N LEU A 188 -12.08 4.16 -5.04
CA LEU A 188 -11.25 3.43 -5.99
C LEU A 188 -9.81 3.34 -5.47
N ARG A 189 -9.34 2.11 -5.24
CA ARG A 189 -7.98 1.83 -4.75
C ARG A 189 -7.28 0.78 -5.60
N MET A 190 -6.25 1.22 -6.33
CA MET A 190 -5.45 0.41 -7.25
C MET A 190 -3.97 0.81 -7.22
N TYR A 191 -3.25 0.35 -6.21
CA TYR A 191 -1.81 0.59 -6.03
C TYR A 191 -1.08 -0.71 -5.69
N GLY A 192 0.25 -0.71 -5.75
CA GLY A 192 1.04 -1.92 -5.47
C GLY A 192 0.73 -3.11 -6.39
N MET A 193 0.42 -2.84 -7.67
CA MET A 193 0.16 -3.86 -8.69
C MET A 193 1.24 -3.83 -9.78
N LYS A 194 1.03 -4.56 -10.89
CA LYS A 194 1.86 -4.50 -12.11
C LYS A 194 1.14 -3.75 -13.24
N LEU A 195 0.26 -2.83 -12.87
CA LEU A 195 -0.46 -2.03 -13.84
C LEU A 195 0.46 -1.01 -14.52
N GLN A 196 0.19 -0.76 -15.78
CA GLN A 196 0.88 0.22 -16.61
C GLN A 196 0.01 1.45 -16.84
N GLY A 197 0.65 2.61 -16.85
CA GLY A 197 0.04 3.88 -17.22
C GLY A 197 -0.11 4.03 -18.74
N PRO A 198 -0.76 5.11 -19.21
CA PRO A 198 -1.26 6.23 -18.41
C PRO A 198 -2.58 5.92 -17.71
N ILE A 199 -2.89 6.68 -16.64
CA ILE A 199 -4.26 6.73 -16.10
C ILE A 199 -5.20 7.29 -17.18
N PRO A 200 -6.31 6.61 -17.52
CA PRO A 200 -7.23 7.04 -18.58
C PRO A 200 -7.86 8.41 -18.30
N GLU A 201 -7.83 9.32 -19.30
CA GLU A 201 -8.38 10.68 -19.17
C GLU A 201 -9.86 10.72 -18.79
N ASN A 202 -10.61 9.69 -19.19
CA ASN A 202 -12.04 9.55 -18.89
C ASN A 202 -12.34 9.28 -17.40
N PHE A 203 -11.33 9.03 -16.55
CA PHE A 203 -11.52 8.98 -15.09
C PHE A 203 -12.00 10.32 -14.51
N SER A 204 -11.83 11.42 -15.26
CA SER A 204 -12.50 12.71 -15.00
C SER A 204 -14.03 12.62 -14.84
N LYS A 205 -14.66 11.57 -15.40
CA LYS A 205 -16.13 11.33 -15.32
C LYS A 205 -16.60 10.73 -14.00
N LEU A 206 -15.68 10.31 -13.12
CA LEU A 206 -16.01 9.74 -11.80
C LEU A 206 -16.39 10.85 -10.81
N ILE A 207 -17.49 11.55 -11.06
CA ILE A 207 -17.89 12.75 -10.32
C ILE A 207 -18.28 12.49 -8.84
N ASN A 208 -18.62 11.26 -8.51
CA ASN A 208 -18.99 10.84 -7.15
C ASN A 208 -17.80 10.41 -6.29
N ILE A 209 -16.59 10.42 -6.83
CA ILE A 209 -15.40 9.90 -6.15
C ILE A 209 -15.09 10.67 -4.86
N GLU A 210 -14.87 9.92 -3.78
CA GLU A 210 -14.49 10.39 -2.45
C GLU A 210 -13.06 10.01 -2.11
N ASN A 211 -12.63 8.79 -2.50
CA ASN A 211 -11.28 8.29 -2.31
C ASN A 211 -10.74 7.79 -3.65
N LEU A 212 -9.73 8.48 -4.18
CA LEU A 212 -9.01 8.08 -5.39
C LEU A 212 -7.56 7.78 -5.05
N MET A 213 -7.21 6.49 -5.00
CA MET A 213 -5.85 6.04 -4.70
C MET A 213 -5.35 5.14 -5.83
N ILE A 214 -4.52 5.72 -6.70
CA ILE A 214 -3.88 5.02 -7.82
C ILE A 214 -2.39 5.24 -7.66
N GLY A 215 -1.58 4.18 -7.76
CA GLY A 215 -0.15 4.34 -7.56
C GLY A 215 0.69 3.18 -8.03
N ASP A 216 2.01 3.43 -8.03
CA ASP A 216 3.03 2.43 -8.34
C ASP A 216 2.83 1.80 -9.73
N LEU A 217 2.55 2.66 -10.73
CA LEU A 217 2.36 2.26 -12.12
C LEU A 217 3.70 2.10 -12.85
N ASP A 218 3.84 1.03 -13.61
CA ASP A 218 4.99 0.83 -14.49
C ASP A 218 4.74 1.57 -15.82
N THR A 219 5.25 2.80 -15.93
CA THR A 219 4.95 3.67 -17.08
C THR A 219 6.11 4.57 -17.44
N GLU A 220 6.26 4.81 -18.75
CA GLU A 220 7.01 5.97 -19.21
C GLU A 220 6.27 7.26 -18.82
N GLY A 221 7.01 8.37 -18.68
CA GLY A 221 6.44 9.62 -18.19
C GLY A 221 5.36 10.20 -19.12
N TYR A 222 4.22 10.64 -18.55
CA TYR A 222 3.10 11.20 -19.32
C TYR A 222 2.51 12.46 -18.63
N PRO A 223 1.85 13.37 -19.36
CA PRO A 223 1.36 14.61 -18.77
C PRO A 223 0.19 14.35 -17.82
N PHE A 224 0.08 15.18 -16.77
CA PHE A 224 -1.12 15.22 -15.94
C PHE A 224 -2.27 15.88 -16.72
N ASN A 225 -3.09 15.08 -17.39
CA ASN A 225 -4.14 15.53 -18.32
C ASN A 225 -5.58 15.15 -17.91
N PHE A 226 -5.77 14.60 -16.71
CA PHE A 226 -7.10 14.21 -16.22
C PHE A 226 -7.47 15.05 -14.99
N THR A 227 -8.57 15.79 -15.09
CA THR A 227 -9.17 16.55 -13.99
C THR A 227 -10.68 16.42 -14.11
N GLY A 228 -11.36 16.10 -13.02
CA GLY A 228 -12.82 16.07 -12.96
C GLY A 228 -13.39 17.03 -11.91
N ASP A 229 -14.70 17.27 -11.97
CA ASP A 229 -15.45 18.03 -10.96
C ASP A 229 -15.71 17.18 -9.71
N TRP A 230 -14.63 16.74 -9.04
CA TRP A 230 -14.69 15.80 -7.93
C TRP A 230 -15.06 16.47 -6.60
N VAL A 231 -16.19 17.15 -6.55
CA VAL A 231 -16.64 17.94 -5.38
C VAL A 231 -16.71 17.15 -4.06
N ASN A 232 -16.80 15.82 -4.15
CA ASN A 232 -16.82 14.91 -3.01
C ASN A 232 -15.45 14.39 -2.58
N LEU A 233 -14.38 14.65 -3.34
CA LEU A 233 -13.07 14.09 -3.11
C LEU A 233 -12.50 14.53 -1.75
N SER A 234 -12.14 13.53 -0.94
CA SER A 234 -11.57 13.68 0.39
C SER A 234 -10.12 13.22 0.44
N THR A 235 -9.77 12.21 -0.35
CA THR A 235 -8.44 11.59 -0.43
C THR A 235 -8.00 11.44 -1.88
N LEU A 236 -6.87 12.04 -2.22
CA LEU A 236 -6.21 11.88 -3.51
C LEU A 236 -4.80 11.32 -3.31
N SER A 237 -4.53 10.14 -3.85
CA SER A 237 -3.17 9.60 -3.94
C SER A 237 -2.90 9.17 -5.38
N LEU A 238 -1.86 9.75 -5.96
CA LEU A 238 -1.37 9.53 -7.32
C LEU A 238 0.16 9.34 -7.30
N ARG A 239 0.64 8.59 -6.31
CA ARG A 239 2.07 8.40 -6.05
C ARG A 239 2.68 7.45 -7.08
N ASN A 240 3.87 7.77 -7.57
CA ASN A 240 4.62 6.90 -8.47
C ASN A 240 3.78 6.45 -9.68
N CYS A 241 3.14 7.42 -10.34
CA CYS A 241 2.33 7.21 -11.53
C CYS A 241 3.01 7.71 -12.80
N GLY A 242 4.27 8.15 -12.74
CA GLY A 242 4.99 8.69 -13.90
C GLY A 242 4.46 10.03 -14.42
N PHE A 243 3.74 10.82 -13.61
CA PHE A 243 3.24 12.12 -14.05
C PHE A 243 4.36 13.11 -14.34
N THR A 244 4.24 13.85 -15.43
CA THR A 244 5.16 14.90 -15.87
C THR A 244 4.42 16.22 -16.11
N GLY A 245 5.18 17.29 -16.36
CA GLY A 245 4.60 18.60 -16.68
C GLY A 245 4.21 19.38 -15.44
N LYS A 246 3.42 20.44 -15.61
CA LYS A 246 3.03 21.32 -14.49
C LYS A 246 1.87 20.70 -13.70
N PHE A 247 1.97 20.68 -12.37
CA PHE A 247 0.83 20.30 -11.54
C PHE A 247 -0.32 21.31 -11.71
N PRO A 248 -1.54 20.86 -12.03
CA PRO A 248 -2.66 21.77 -12.25
C PRO A 248 -3.25 22.24 -10.91
N ASN A 249 -2.61 23.21 -10.25
CA ASN A 249 -3.04 23.75 -8.95
C ASN A 249 -4.55 24.08 -8.86
N GLN A 250 -5.18 24.46 -9.99
CA GLN A 250 -6.61 24.76 -10.07
C GLN A 250 -7.52 23.59 -9.70
N ILE A 251 -7.05 22.34 -9.82
CA ILE A 251 -7.82 21.16 -9.41
C ILE A 251 -8.19 21.22 -7.94
N LEU A 252 -7.35 21.83 -7.09
CA LEU A 252 -7.57 21.92 -5.65
C LEU A 252 -8.60 22.99 -5.26
N LYS A 253 -8.96 23.90 -6.17
CA LYS A 253 -9.76 25.08 -5.87
C LYS A 253 -11.18 24.77 -5.39
N ASN A 254 -11.80 23.74 -5.97
CA ASN A 254 -13.20 23.38 -5.72
C ASN A 254 -13.37 22.17 -4.80
N LEU A 255 -12.27 21.58 -4.32
CA LEU A 255 -12.27 20.34 -3.56
C LEU A 255 -12.36 20.63 -2.06
N ASN A 256 -13.52 21.12 -1.63
CA ASN A 256 -13.72 21.57 -0.25
C ASN A 256 -13.65 20.42 0.78
N LYS A 257 -13.88 19.17 0.37
CA LYS A 257 -13.76 17.99 1.24
C LYS A 257 -12.33 17.42 1.30
N LEU A 258 -11.41 17.90 0.47
CA LEU A 258 -10.08 17.32 0.33
C LEU A 258 -9.25 17.55 1.60
N THR A 259 -8.78 16.45 2.19
CA THR A 259 -7.96 16.46 3.41
C THR A 259 -6.58 15.87 3.20
N TYR A 260 -6.41 15.00 2.21
CA TYR A 260 -5.18 14.26 1.95
C TYR A 260 -4.82 14.28 0.47
N VAL A 261 -3.59 14.71 0.17
CA VAL A 261 -3.00 14.68 -1.17
C VAL A 261 -1.62 14.05 -1.11
N ASP A 262 -1.41 12.99 -1.89
CA ASP A 262 -0.11 12.36 -2.09
C ASP A 262 0.23 12.26 -3.58
N LEU A 263 1.24 13.01 -4.00
CA LEU A 263 1.76 13.08 -5.36
C LEU A 263 3.25 12.69 -5.42
N ARG A 264 3.75 12.01 -4.39
CA ARG A 264 5.18 11.70 -4.27
C ARG A 264 5.70 10.86 -5.43
N SER A 265 7.00 10.96 -5.66
CA SER A 265 7.74 10.13 -6.63
C SER A 265 7.16 10.23 -8.04
N ASN A 266 6.93 11.45 -8.50
CA ASN A 266 6.54 11.75 -9.88
C ASN A 266 7.59 12.71 -10.49
N ASN A 267 7.35 13.17 -11.71
CA ASN A 267 8.18 14.13 -12.41
C ASN A 267 7.43 15.47 -12.60
N LEU A 268 6.54 15.81 -11.65
CA LEU A 268 5.73 17.04 -11.69
C LEU A 268 6.60 18.28 -11.48
N SER A 269 6.15 19.40 -12.02
CA SER A 269 6.87 20.68 -12.00
C SER A 269 5.91 21.85 -11.80
N GLY A 270 6.45 23.07 -11.80
CA GLY A 270 5.71 24.29 -11.52
C GLY A 270 5.78 24.68 -10.05
N SER A 271 5.07 25.75 -9.68
CA SER A 271 5.04 26.26 -8.31
C SER A 271 3.92 25.60 -7.50
N ILE A 272 4.18 25.38 -6.21
CA ILE A 272 3.16 24.99 -5.24
C ILE A 272 2.45 26.25 -4.77
N ASP A 273 1.32 26.60 -5.38
CA ASP A 273 0.52 27.77 -4.99
C ASP A 273 -0.75 27.29 -4.28
N LEU A 274 -0.76 27.39 -2.94
CA LEU A 274 -1.89 27.01 -2.08
C LEU A 274 -2.63 28.23 -1.51
N GLN A 275 -2.17 29.46 -1.79
CA GLN A 275 -2.66 30.67 -1.12
C GLN A 275 -4.10 31.03 -1.47
N GLN A 276 -4.61 30.49 -2.58
CA GLN A 276 -5.94 30.85 -3.11
C GLN A 276 -7.05 29.91 -2.63
N TYR A 277 -6.76 28.91 -1.80
CA TYR A 277 -7.69 27.81 -1.54
C TYR A 277 -8.11 27.72 -0.08
N ASN A 278 -9.42 27.86 0.14
CA ASN A 278 -10.08 27.61 1.43
C ASN A 278 -10.21 26.08 1.64
N SER A 279 -9.07 25.42 1.76
CA SER A 279 -9.00 23.96 1.76
C SER A 279 -9.09 23.40 3.18
N ASN A 280 -9.79 22.27 3.33
CA ASN A 280 -9.71 21.42 4.53
C ASN A 280 -8.46 20.52 4.51
N LEU A 281 -7.47 20.87 3.68
CA LEU A 281 -6.27 20.08 3.41
C LEU A 281 -5.41 19.96 4.66
N LYS A 282 -5.22 18.73 5.15
CA LYS A 282 -4.42 18.42 6.33
C LYS A 282 -3.04 17.91 5.97
N TYR A 283 -2.94 17.12 4.90
CA TYR A 283 -1.71 16.46 4.49
C TYR A 283 -1.44 16.71 3.01
N LEU A 284 -0.28 17.29 2.72
CA LEU A 284 0.19 17.48 1.35
C LEU A 284 1.58 16.85 1.20
N TYR A 285 1.65 15.80 0.41
CA TYR A 285 2.90 15.10 0.12
C TYR A 285 3.25 15.25 -1.35
N VAL A 286 4.31 16.01 -1.62
CA VAL A 286 4.79 16.34 -2.97
C VAL A 286 6.30 16.10 -3.10
N GLY A 287 6.86 15.29 -2.20
CA GLY A 287 8.26 14.90 -2.23
C GLY A 287 8.65 14.17 -3.53
N GLU A 288 9.94 14.15 -3.84
CA GLU A 288 10.50 13.44 -5.00
C GLU A 288 9.82 13.88 -6.32
N ASN A 289 9.93 15.16 -6.64
CA ASN A 289 9.37 15.80 -7.82
C ASN A 289 10.31 16.95 -8.30
N ASN A 290 9.88 17.73 -9.29
CA ASN A 290 10.61 18.89 -9.82
C ASN A 290 9.85 20.22 -9.59
N PHE A 291 9.12 20.35 -8.48
CA PHE A 291 8.49 21.61 -8.12
C PHE A 291 9.54 22.72 -7.97
N ASN A 292 9.17 23.93 -8.38
CA ASN A 292 10.08 25.07 -8.45
C ASN A 292 9.47 26.34 -7.82
N GLY A 293 10.26 27.41 -7.77
CA GLY A 293 9.86 28.66 -7.14
C GLY A 293 10.05 28.61 -5.63
N SER A 294 9.18 29.30 -4.89
CA SER A 294 9.22 29.37 -3.42
C SER A 294 7.95 28.78 -2.82
N LEU A 295 8.05 28.25 -1.60
CA LEU A 295 6.86 27.94 -0.82
C LEU A 295 6.08 29.22 -0.49
N PRO A 296 4.74 29.18 -0.48
CA PRO A 296 3.93 30.33 -0.11
C PRO A 296 4.07 30.67 1.37
N ASP A 297 4.20 31.96 1.70
CA ASP A 297 4.35 32.42 3.10
C ASP A 297 3.12 32.11 3.96
N GLN A 298 1.92 32.23 3.38
CA GLN A 298 0.66 31.85 3.99
C GLN A 298 0.26 30.44 3.52
N MET A 299 0.21 29.51 4.47
CA MET A 299 -0.30 28.15 4.24
C MET A 299 -1.75 28.01 4.73
N PRO A 300 -2.53 27.05 4.17
CA PRO A 300 -3.87 26.73 4.68
C PRO A 300 -3.85 26.48 6.20
N GLN A 301 -4.82 27.02 6.94
CA GLN A 301 -4.87 26.90 8.40
C GLN A 301 -5.07 25.45 8.89
N SER A 302 -5.69 24.63 8.06
CA SER A 302 -5.96 23.21 8.27
C SER A 302 -4.73 22.31 8.10
N LEU A 303 -3.66 22.82 7.48
CA LEU A 303 -2.50 22.02 7.10
C LEU A 303 -1.70 21.58 8.33
N VAL A 304 -1.61 20.26 8.51
CA VAL A 304 -0.89 19.59 9.61
C VAL A 304 0.52 19.23 9.18
N ALA A 305 0.68 18.69 7.97
CA ALA A 305 1.97 18.25 7.46
C ALA A 305 2.15 18.57 5.97
N LEU A 306 3.38 18.98 5.63
CA LEU A 306 3.84 19.25 4.28
C LEU A 306 5.14 18.50 4.03
N ASP A 307 5.14 17.58 3.07
CA ASP A 307 6.36 16.98 2.56
C ASP A 307 6.72 17.58 1.20
N VAL A 308 7.87 18.25 1.14
CA VAL A 308 8.47 18.77 -0.09
C VAL A 308 9.88 18.22 -0.30
N THR A 309 10.20 17.06 0.28
CA THR A 309 11.52 16.43 0.16
C THR A 309 11.93 16.25 -1.30
N TYR A 310 13.22 16.28 -1.60
CA TYR A 310 13.76 16.01 -2.94
C TYR A 310 13.07 16.75 -4.09
N ASN A 311 12.90 18.06 -3.94
CA ASN A 311 12.47 18.98 -4.99
C ASN A 311 13.62 19.96 -5.29
N PRO A 312 14.57 19.60 -6.17
CA PRO A 312 15.83 20.33 -6.30
C PRO A 312 15.67 21.76 -6.84
N LEU A 313 14.54 22.05 -7.51
CA LEU A 313 14.24 23.36 -8.09
C LEU A 313 13.48 24.28 -7.14
N LEU A 314 12.98 23.77 -6.01
CA LEU A 314 12.27 24.56 -5.00
C LEU A 314 13.29 25.28 -4.11
N ARG A 315 13.07 26.58 -3.89
CA ARG A 315 13.99 27.50 -3.21
C ARG A 315 13.20 28.44 -2.28
N GLY A 316 13.86 29.47 -1.76
CA GLY A 316 13.22 30.46 -0.90
C GLY A 316 13.36 30.15 0.58
N ARG A 317 12.41 30.60 1.39
CA ARG A 317 12.41 30.42 2.86
C ARG A 317 11.22 29.56 3.29
N LEU A 318 11.29 29.04 4.52
CA LEU A 318 10.14 28.40 5.15
C LEU A 318 9.00 29.42 5.40
N PRO A 319 7.73 29.01 5.28
CA PRO A 319 6.58 29.87 5.55
C PRO A 319 6.61 30.44 6.97
N SER A 320 6.31 31.72 7.14
CA SER A 320 6.31 32.38 8.46
C SER A 320 5.30 31.77 9.43
N SER A 321 4.17 31.26 8.93
CA SER A 321 3.12 30.63 9.75
C SER A 321 3.48 29.23 10.29
N SER A 322 4.63 28.67 9.93
CA SER A 322 5.02 27.29 10.29
C SER A 322 5.40 27.14 11.76
N ALA A 323 6.18 28.08 12.31
CA ALA A 323 6.69 28.00 13.68
C ALA A 323 5.59 28.18 14.75
N ASP A 324 4.62 29.07 14.49
CA ASP A 324 3.57 29.41 15.47
C ASP A 324 2.46 28.35 15.58
N ARG A 325 2.33 27.47 14.58
CA ARG A 325 1.17 26.57 14.43
C ARG A 325 1.48 25.09 14.63
N LYS A 326 2.71 24.71 14.97
CA LYS A 326 3.19 23.31 15.07
C LYS A 326 2.97 22.49 13.77
N MET A 327 2.89 23.16 12.62
CA MET A 327 2.82 22.50 11.31
C MET A 327 4.16 21.84 11.02
N ARG A 328 4.14 20.57 10.62
CA ARG A 328 5.36 19.80 10.34
C ARG A 328 5.72 19.94 8.86
N ILE A 329 6.96 20.31 8.56
CA ILE A 329 7.44 20.47 7.17
C ILE A 329 8.69 19.64 7.00
N ASN A 330 8.65 18.67 6.10
CA ASN A 330 9.82 17.93 5.67
C ASN A 330 10.35 18.50 4.35
N TYR A 331 11.61 18.97 4.37
CA TYR A 331 12.28 19.58 3.22
C TYR A 331 13.67 19.01 2.97
N ILE A 332 13.97 17.82 3.47
CA ILE A 332 15.22 17.11 3.21
C ILE A 332 15.44 16.93 1.70
N GLY A 333 16.64 17.24 1.20
CA GLY A 333 16.97 17.14 -0.22
C GLY A 333 16.44 18.32 -1.05
N THR A 334 15.90 19.35 -0.40
CA THR A 334 15.26 20.50 -1.06
C THR A 334 15.92 21.80 -0.67
N SER A 335 16.11 22.69 -1.65
CA SER A 335 16.94 23.87 -1.53
C SER A 335 16.30 25.06 -0.78
N ILE A 336 15.54 24.82 0.29
CA ILE A 336 14.88 25.86 1.09
C ILE A 336 15.83 26.38 2.17
N GLY A 337 16.02 27.70 2.20
CA GLY A 337 16.72 28.38 3.29
C GLY A 337 15.88 28.33 4.55
N ALA A 338 16.29 27.51 5.51
CA ALA A 338 15.74 27.61 6.85
C ALA A 338 16.11 28.98 7.43
N GLY A 339 15.14 29.72 7.95
CA GLY A 339 15.36 31.09 8.45
C GLY A 339 16.34 31.15 9.62
N SER A 340 16.44 32.31 10.26
CA SER A 340 17.28 32.52 11.47
C SER A 340 16.92 31.63 12.67
N SER A 341 15.90 30.77 12.56
CA SER A 341 15.43 29.82 13.57
C SER A 341 16.14 28.47 13.55
N VAL A 342 16.85 28.10 12.47
CA VAL A 342 17.63 26.85 12.42
C VAL A 342 19.08 27.15 12.77
N GLY A 343 19.59 26.48 13.80
CA GLY A 343 20.97 26.65 14.26
C GLY A 343 21.98 26.41 13.15
N SER A 344 23.09 27.16 13.18
CA SER A 344 24.12 27.10 12.14
C SER A 344 24.72 25.71 11.93
N GLU A 345 24.71 24.85 12.95
CA GLU A 345 25.20 23.47 12.88
C GLU A 345 24.23 22.56 12.13
N ASN A 346 22.93 22.65 12.39
CA ASN A 346 21.91 21.92 11.64
C ASN A 346 21.99 22.25 10.15
N LEU A 347 22.15 23.53 9.82
CA LEU A 347 22.33 23.98 8.43
C LEU A 347 23.56 23.35 7.76
N ARG A 348 24.65 23.10 8.49
CA ARG A 348 25.85 22.43 7.94
C ARG A 348 25.53 21.00 7.52
N LEU A 349 24.90 20.20 8.40
CA LEU A 349 24.54 18.81 8.10
C LEU A 349 23.51 18.74 6.98
N LEU A 350 22.48 19.60 7.00
CA LEU A 350 21.46 19.65 5.95
C LEU A 350 22.05 20.02 4.58
N ASN A 351 23.00 20.96 4.52
CA ASN A 351 23.69 21.28 3.27
C ASN A 351 24.49 20.10 2.71
N CYS A 352 25.06 19.24 3.58
CA CYS A 352 25.71 18.00 3.15
C CYS A 352 24.70 17.01 2.56
N VAL A 353 23.54 16.85 3.20
CA VAL A 353 22.46 15.97 2.72
C VAL A 353 21.89 16.46 1.37
N ASP A 354 21.76 17.77 1.20
CA ASP A 354 21.22 18.42 -0.01
C ASP A 354 22.22 18.49 -1.18
N MET A 355 23.43 17.93 -1.02
CA MET A 355 24.51 17.93 -2.02
C MET A 355 24.92 19.32 -2.56
N LYS A 356 24.68 20.40 -1.81
CA LYS A 356 25.11 21.77 -2.17
C LYS A 356 26.60 22.05 -1.89
N GLY A 357 27.35 21.01 -1.53
CA GLY A 357 28.70 21.07 -1.01
C GLY A 357 28.73 20.74 0.47
N CYS A 358 29.43 19.66 0.84
CA CYS A 358 29.57 19.25 2.22
C CYS A 358 30.88 19.79 2.80
N ASN A 359 30.79 20.84 3.63
CA ASN A 359 31.95 21.29 4.38
C ASN A 359 32.07 20.47 5.67
N THR A 360 32.98 19.50 5.67
CA THR A 360 33.25 18.65 6.84
C THR A 360 34.26 19.24 7.82
N THR A 361 34.81 20.44 7.56
CA THR A 361 35.76 21.06 8.51
C THR A 361 35.10 21.34 9.86
N GLY A 362 35.66 20.74 10.91
CA GLY A 362 35.16 20.86 12.28
C GLY A 362 34.05 19.88 12.66
N LEU A 363 33.57 19.04 11.73
CA LEU A 363 32.74 17.89 12.11
C LEU A 363 33.64 16.81 12.73
N THR A 364 33.19 16.21 13.82
CA THR A 364 33.75 14.95 14.32
C THR A 364 33.43 13.85 13.31
N ASN A 365 34.36 13.56 12.40
CA ASN A 365 34.14 12.54 11.36
C ASN A 365 33.86 11.18 12.02
N PRO A 366 32.62 10.67 11.98
CA PRO A 366 32.35 9.36 12.53
C PRO A 366 33.12 8.32 11.70
N VAL A 367 33.88 7.46 12.35
CA VAL A 367 34.46 6.27 11.70
C VAL A 367 33.41 5.17 11.61
N SER A 368 32.49 5.15 12.57
CA SER A 368 31.33 4.26 12.64
C SER A 368 30.12 5.03 13.15
N PHE A 369 28.94 4.54 12.85
CA PHE A 369 27.66 5.09 13.28
C PHE A 369 26.74 3.97 13.76
N ALA A 370 25.93 4.23 14.77
CA ALA A 370 24.88 3.31 15.21
C ALA A 370 23.70 4.09 15.80
N VAL A 371 22.47 3.67 15.52
CA VAL A 371 21.25 4.32 16.01
C VAL A 371 20.20 3.30 16.42
N ASN A 372 19.54 3.53 17.55
CA ASN A 372 18.43 2.72 18.06
C ASN A 372 17.12 3.30 17.52
N CYS A 373 16.68 2.81 16.35
CA CYS A 373 15.58 3.40 15.59
C CYS A 373 14.27 3.39 16.39
N GLY A 374 13.67 4.56 16.61
CA GLY A 374 12.47 4.71 17.45
C GLY A 374 12.72 4.58 18.96
N GLY A 375 13.96 4.37 19.39
CA GLY A 375 14.34 4.10 20.77
C GLY A 375 15.27 5.16 21.37
N LYS A 376 15.50 5.04 22.68
CA LYS A 376 16.49 5.86 23.40
C LYS A 376 17.91 5.37 23.14
N GLN A 377 18.89 6.21 23.43
CA GLN A 377 20.30 5.81 23.39
C GLN A 377 20.52 4.51 24.18
N TYR A 378 21.26 3.58 23.60
CA TYR A 378 21.50 2.26 24.19
C TYR A 378 22.90 1.74 23.87
N THR A 379 23.56 1.16 24.86
CA THR A 379 24.85 0.47 24.70
C THR A 379 24.67 -0.99 25.09
N PRO A 380 24.77 -1.94 24.14
CA PRO A 380 24.64 -3.36 24.45
C PRO A 380 25.72 -3.81 25.43
N PRO A 381 25.38 -4.52 26.51
CA PRO A 381 26.39 -5.07 27.44
C PRO A 381 27.37 -6.04 26.76
N SER A 382 26.95 -6.70 25.69
CA SER A 382 27.77 -7.62 24.88
C SER A 382 28.74 -6.90 23.94
N ASP A 383 28.50 -5.64 23.60
CA ASP A 383 29.38 -4.79 22.79
C ASP A 383 29.43 -3.37 23.38
N PRO A 384 30.16 -3.17 24.51
CA PRO A 384 30.26 -1.87 25.16
C PRO A 384 30.91 -0.79 24.30
N SER A 385 31.55 -1.18 23.18
CA SER A 385 32.23 -0.26 22.26
C SER A 385 31.26 0.41 21.28
N THR A 386 30.06 -0.14 21.09
CA THR A 386 29.06 0.40 20.17
C THR A 386 27.92 1.05 20.94
N MET A 387 27.88 2.37 20.92
CA MET A 387 26.75 3.14 21.42
C MET A 387 25.76 3.40 20.29
N PHE A 388 24.53 2.92 20.42
CA PHE A 388 23.43 3.25 19.52
C PHE A 388 22.82 4.58 19.96
N ASN A 389 22.84 5.58 19.07
CA ASN A 389 22.29 6.92 19.31
C ASN A 389 20.75 6.90 19.45
N ASP A 390 20.21 7.96 20.07
CA ASP A 390 18.78 8.14 20.32
C ASP A 390 18.03 8.49 19.02
N ASP A 391 16.95 7.77 18.72
CA ASP A 391 16.02 8.10 17.63
C ASP A 391 14.56 8.07 18.12
N SER A 392 14.33 8.60 19.32
CA SER A 392 13.02 8.62 19.97
C SER A 392 12.16 9.85 19.61
N ALA A 393 12.66 10.72 18.74
CA ALA A 393 11.97 11.94 18.33
C ALA A 393 10.64 11.60 17.62
N ASN A 394 9.56 12.29 18.02
CA ASN A 394 8.27 12.21 17.34
C ASN A 394 8.29 13.13 16.11
N LEU A 395 8.36 12.51 14.94
CA LEU A 395 8.41 13.16 13.63
C LEU A 395 7.03 13.35 12.99
N GLY A 396 5.97 12.85 13.62
CA GLY A 396 4.60 12.96 13.12
C GLY A 396 4.47 12.49 11.67
N ALA A 397 3.69 13.20 10.87
CA ALA A 397 3.32 12.77 9.52
C ALA A 397 4.35 13.14 8.43
N ALA A 398 5.15 14.20 8.62
CA ALA A 398 6.24 14.60 7.73
C ALA A 398 7.21 15.54 8.44
N ASP A 399 8.34 15.02 8.92
CA ASP A 399 9.39 15.80 9.59
C ASP A 399 10.73 15.06 9.57
N PHE A 400 11.77 15.70 10.06
CA PHE A 400 13.10 15.11 10.19
C PHE A 400 13.76 15.51 11.52
N HIS A 401 14.75 14.74 11.93
CA HIS A 401 15.58 15.04 13.10
C HIS A 401 17.05 15.08 12.69
N VAL A 402 17.79 16.04 13.25
CA VAL A 402 19.22 16.23 13.03
C VAL A 402 19.92 16.08 14.37
N ASP A 403 20.88 15.16 14.45
CA ASP A 403 21.77 14.99 15.59
C ASP A 403 23.16 15.51 15.19
N THR A 404 23.49 16.71 15.66
CA THR A 404 24.77 17.37 15.39
C THR A 404 25.92 16.81 16.23
N ASN A 405 25.63 16.08 17.32
CA ASN A 405 26.69 15.48 18.15
C ASN A 405 27.27 14.23 17.48
N ASN A 406 26.41 13.46 16.80
CA ASN A 406 26.78 12.20 16.14
C ASN A 406 26.74 12.26 14.61
N ASN A 407 26.47 13.44 14.04
CA ASN A 407 26.51 13.72 12.60
C ASN A 407 25.59 12.85 11.74
N TRP A 408 24.31 12.74 12.12
CA TRP A 408 23.33 12.00 11.32
C TRP A 408 21.97 12.70 11.28
N VAL A 409 21.16 12.30 10.30
CA VAL A 409 19.82 12.85 10.05
C VAL A 409 18.86 11.69 9.78
N VAL A 410 17.64 11.76 10.32
CA VAL A 410 16.52 10.90 9.91
C VAL A 410 15.40 11.75 9.32
N SER A 411 14.87 11.32 8.19
CA SER A 411 13.68 11.88 7.56
C SER A 411 12.53 10.87 7.65
N HIS A 412 11.35 11.33 8.04
CA HIS A 412 10.15 10.52 8.11
C HIS A 412 9.04 11.18 7.28
N VAL A 413 8.40 10.39 6.40
CA VAL A 413 7.25 10.83 5.60
C VAL A 413 6.20 9.73 5.55
N GLY A 414 5.01 10.02 6.05
CA GLY A 414 3.86 9.16 5.90
C GLY A 414 2.91 9.25 7.09
N THR A 415 1.64 9.50 6.79
CA THR A 415 0.52 9.11 7.65
C THR A 415 -0.44 8.32 6.78
N ASP A 416 -1.11 7.34 7.38
CA ASP A 416 -2.25 6.73 6.72
C ASP A 416 -3.39 7.76 6.67
N PRO A 417 -4.08 7.96 5.52
CA PRO A 417 -5.20 8.89 5.45
C PRO A 417 -6.33 8.54 6.43
N PHE A 418 -6.37 7.31 6.95
CA PHE A 418 -7.40 6.80 7.85
C PHE A 418 -6.90 6.55 9.29
N SER A 419 -5.61 6.79 9.59
CA SER A 419 -5.03 6.56 10.92
C SER A 419 -3.83 7.47 11.21
N ASN A 420 -3.76 7.96 12.45
CA ASN A 420 -2.61 8.74 12.93
C ASN A 420 -1.54 7.78 13.49
N SER A 421 -0.29 7.93 13.05
CA SER A 421 0.85 7.21 13.61
C SER A 421 1.91 8.16 14.14
N SER A 422 2.58 7.79 15.24
CA SER A 422 3.75 8.49 15.78
C SER A 422 5.03 8.20 15.00
N GLY A 423 5.01 7.19 14.12
CA GLY A 423 6.18 6.67 13.43
C GLY A 423 7.10 5.81 14.31
N ILE A 424 6.66 5.45 15.52
CA ILE A 424 7.42 4.60 16.45
C ILE A 424 6.49 3.50 16.98
N VAL A 425 6.98 2.27 16.98
CA VAL A 425 6.28 1.09 17.50
C VAL A 425 7.12 0.40 18.56
N THR A 426 6.45 -0.25 19.50
CA THR A 426 7.08 -0.94 20.63
C THR A 426 6.46 -2.32 20.81
N THR A 427 7.25 -3.30 21.23
CA THR A 427 6.75 -4.64 21.53
C THR A 427 5.73 -4.63 22.68
N GLY A 428 4.84 -5.61 22.73
CA GLY A 428 3.93 -5.82 23.87
C GLY A 428 4.65 -6.08 25.21
N ASN A 429 3.91 -5.94 26.31
CA ASN A 429 4.44 -6.23 27.65
C ASN A 429 4.82 -7.72 27.79
N GLY A 430 5.95 -8.02 28.42
CA GLY A 430 6.37 -9.39 28.74
C GLY A 430 7.11 -10.15 27.63
N THR A 431 7.55 -9.47 26.56
CA THR A 431 8.34 -10.11 25.50
C THR A 431 9.78 -10.40 25.96
N ASN A 432 10.34 -11.52 25.49
CA ASN A 432 11.76 -11.87 25.65
C ASN A 432 12.65 -11.22 24.58
N MET A 433 12.16 -10.18 23.92
CA MET A 433 12.87 -9.49 22.85
C MET A 433 14.12 -8.77 23.41
N PRO A 434 15.30 -8.88 22.76
CA PRO A 434 16.46 -8.10 23.18
C PRO A 434 16.18 -6.60 23.05
N GLU A 435 16.80 -5.79 23.92
CA GLU A 435 16.49 -4.36 24.08
C GLU A 435 16.45 -3.58 22.76
N LEU A 436 17.44 -3.83 21.89
CA LEU A 436 17.59 -3.16 20.59
C LEU A 436 16.44 -3.43 19.60
N TYR A 437 15.61 -4.46 19.85
CA TYR A 437 14.46 -4.81 19.00
C TYR A 437 13.12 -4.57 19.70
N ARG A 438 13.12 -4.00 20.91
CA ARG A 438 11.88 -3.67 21.65
C ARG A 438 11.17 -2.46 21.06
N THR A 439 11.91 -1.59 20.37
CA THR A 439 11.41 -0.42 19.67
C THR A 439 11.82 -0.49 18.20
N ALA A 440 11.02 0.13 17.33
CA ALA A 440 11.39 0.34 15.94
C ALA A 440 10.80 1.66 15.43
N ARG A 441 11.51 2.29 14.50
CA ARG A 441 10.94 3.36 13.68
C ARG A 441 10.16 2.73 12.53
N THR A 442 8.95 3.23 12.29
CA THR A 442 8.07 2.78 11.21
C THR A 442 7.55 3.97 10.42
N SER A 443 7.12 3.74 9.18
CA SER A 443 6.41 4.76 8.40
C SER A 443 5.45 4.11 7.41
N THR A 444 4.35 4.79 7.07
CA THR A 444 3.46 4.36 5.98
C THR A 444 3.98 4.77 4.60
N GLY A 445 5.03 5.59 4.55
CA GLY A 445 5.60 6.10 3.32
C GLY A 445 7.08 5.79 3.19
N SER A 446 7.92 6.53 3.92
CA SER A 446 9.35 6.58 3.68
C SER A 446 10.13 6.96 4.95
N LEU A 447 11.26 6.28 5.14
CA LEU A 447 12.29 6.55 6.13
C LEU A 447 13.63 6.75 5.42
N TRP A 448 14.25 7.90 5.62
CA TRP A 448 15.64 8.10 5.22
C TRP A 448 16.53 8.24 6.44
N TYR A 449 17.70 7.61 6.39
CA TYR A 449 18.79 7.84 7.33
C TYR A 449 20.02 8.31 6.56
N TYR A 450 20.63 9.40 7.01
CA TYR A 450 21.85 9.97 6.47
C TYR A 450 22.92 9.98 7.55
N VAL A 451 24.10 9.44 7.22
CA VAL A 451 25.30 9.58 8.06
C VAL A 451 26.24 10.53 7.35
N VAL A 452 26.64 11.60 8.03
CA VAL A 452 27.42 12.71 7.47
C VAL A 452 28.83 12.71 8.05
N GLY A 453 29.83 13.01 7.22
CA GLY A 453 31.23 13.10 7.63
C GLY A 453 31.99 11.77 7.63
N LEU A 454 31.42 10.71 7.04
CA LEU A 454 32.14 9.45 6.85
C LEU A 454 33.30 9.66 5.85
N PRO A 455 34.53 9.22 6.16
CA PRO A 455 35.60 9.18 5.17
C PRO A 455 35.20 8.43 3.89
N SER A 456 35.84 8.77 2.77
CA SER A 456 35.65 7.97 1.56
C SER A 456 36.16 6.55 1.78
N GLY A 457 35.35 5.56 1.45
CA GLY A 457 35.69 4.17 1.72
C GLY A 457 34.52 3.23 1.60
N LYS A 458 34.79 1.95 1.89
CA LYS A 458 33.82 0.87 1.80
C LYS A 458 33.29 0.55 3.18
N TYR A 459 31.98 0.65 3.37
CA TYR A 459 31.32 0.47 4.65
C TYR A 459 30.38 -0.72 4.64
N THR A 460 30.33 -1.42 5.78
CA THR A 460 29.27 -2.39 6.05
C THR A 460 28.11 -1.66 6.71
N VAL A 461 26.93 -1.75 6.10
CA VAL A 461 25.66 -1.27 6.63
C VAL A 461 24.90 -2.48 7.17
N GLN A 462 24.76 -2.54 8.48
CA GLN A 462 24.00 -3.57 9.19
C GLN A 462 22.65 -3.00 9.60
N LEU A 463 21.58 -3.60 9.08
CA LEU A 463 20.20 -3.25 9.39
C LEU A 463 19.61 -4.32 10.32
N PHE A 464 18.99 -3.87 11.41
CA PHE A 464 18.38 -4.70 12.43
C PHE A 464 16.87 -4.63 12.31
N PHE A 465 16.23 -5.79 12.25
CA PHE A 465 14.79 -5.91 12.05
C PHE A 465 14.18 -6.91 13.04
N ALA A 466 12.95 -6.62 13.46
CA ALA A 466 12.02 -7.58 14.04
C ALA A 466 10.60 -7.12 13.72
N GLU A 467 9.75 -8.01 13.20
CA GLU A 467 8.33 -7.68 13.04
C GLU A 467 7.66 -7.78 14.40
N ILE A 468 7.30 -6.63 14.96
CA ILE A 468 6.76 -6.48 16.32
C ILE A 468 5.35 -5.90 16.34
N VAL A 469 4.73 -5.75 15.16
CA VAL A 469 3.35 -5.22 15.00
C VAL A 469 2.43 -6.29 14.44
N ILE A 470 2.83 -6.95 13.35
CA ILE A 470 2.08 -8.05 12.74
C ILE A 470 2.51 -9.36 13.40
N GLU A 471 1.96 -9.65 14.58
CA GLU A 471 2.38 -10.81 15.38
C GLU A 471 1.79 -12.15 14.90
N SER A 472 0.60 -12.11 14.28
CA SER A 472 -0.13 -13.27 13.76
C SER A 472 -0.99 -12.89 12.54
N GLY A 473 -1.81 -13.82 12.05
CA GLY A 473 -2.83 -13.50 11.03
C GLY A 473 -2.37 -13.55 9.58
N SER A 474 -3.18 -13.00 8.68
CA SER A 474 -2.87 -12.90 7.24
C SER A 474 -2.07 -11.65 6.87
N GLY A 475 -1.76 -10.77 7.83
CA GLY A 475 -1.00 -9.54 7.65
C GLY A 475 0.38 -9.79 7.03
N ARG A 476 0.81 -8.86 6.17
CA ARG A 476 2.12 -8.86 5.49
C ARG A 476 2.71 -7.46 5.49
N ARG A 477 3.95 -7.31 5.95
CA ARG A 477 4.74 -6.08 5.78
C ARG A 477 5.71 -6.26 4.62
N LEU A 478 5.60 -5.40 3.62
CA LEU A 478 6.50 -5.36 2.47
C LEU A 478 6.99 -3.92 2.26
N PHE A 479 8.30 -3.76 2.07
CA PHE A 479 8.91 -2.47 1.75
C PHE A 479 10.24 -2.67 1.03
N ASN A 480 10.69 -1.63 0.34
CA ASN A 480 11.95 -1.63 -0.38
C ASN A 480 13.07 -1.06 0.49
N ILE A 481 14.31 -1.47 0.20
CA ILE A 481 15.53 -1.00 0.86
C ILE A 481 16.51 -0.54 -0.20
N ASP A 482 16.87 0.74 -0.12
CA ASP A 482 17.86 1.38 -0.96
C ASP A 482 19.05 1.84 -0.10
N ILE A 483 20.26 1.63 -0.60
CA ILE A 483 21.49 2.11 0.04
C ILE A 483 22.35 2.78 -1.03
N GLN A 484 22.75 4.03 -0.77
CA GLN A 484 23.47 4.88 -1.75
C GLN A 484 22.77 4.92 -3.12
N ASP A 485 21.47 5.21 -3.11
CA ASP A 485 20.64 5.37 -4.32
C ASP A 485 20.55 4.11 -5.20
N ARG A 486 20.83 2.92 -4.62
CA ARG A 486 20.68 1.62 -5.27
C ARG A 486 19.67 0.78 -4.52
N ASN A 487 18.69 0.23 -5.24
CA ASN A 487 17.78 -0.77 -4.68
C ASN A 487 18.53 -2.07 -4.38
N ILE A 488 18.58 -2.41 -3.09
CA ILE A 488 19.23 -3.61 -2.58
C ILE A 488 18.21 -4.73 -2.38
N MET A 489 16.97 -4.36 -2.02
CA MET A 489 15.88 -5.29 -1.83
C MET A 489 14.55 -4.66 -2.24
N THR A 490 13.74 -5.44 -2.96
CA THR A 490 12.34 -5.12 -3.26
C THR A 490 11.46 -6.07 -2.45
N ASP A 491 10.35 -5.56 -1.90
CA ASP A 491 9.39 -6.34 -1.11
C ASP A 491 10.01 -7.14 0.05
N PHE A 492 10.91 -6.50 0.79
CA PHE A 492 11.50 -7.10 1.98
C PHE A 492 10.41 -7.42 3.02
N ASP A 493 10.36 -8.68 3.44
CA ASP A 493 9.42 -9.22 4.42
C ASP A 493 10.19 -9.68 5.66
N ILE A 494 10.10 -8.91 6.74
CA ILE A 494 10.85 -9.19 7.98
C ILE A 494 10.47 -10.57 8.54
N SER A 495 9.18 -10.88 8.61
CA SER A 495 8.70 -12.14 9.19
C SER A 495 9.12 -13.33 8.35
N LYS A 496 9.08 -13.23 7.03
CA LYS A 496 9.56 -14.30 6.14
C LYS A 496 11.06 -14.56 6.34
N GLU A 497 11.86 -13.49 6.39
CA GLU A 497 13.30 -13.59 6.51
C GLU A 497 13.75 -14.08 7.89
N ALA A 498 13.06 -13.68 8.96
CA ALA A 498 13.30 -14.12 10.34
C ALA A 498 12.67 -15.49 10.68
N GLY A 499 11.85 -16.06 9.78
CA GLY A 499 11.12 -17.30 10.02
C GLY A 499 9.98 -17.17 11.03
N GLY A 500 9.37 -15.98 11.12
CA GLY A 500 8.23 -15.66 11.97
C GLY A 500 8.30 -14.24 12.54
N SER A 501 7.18 -13.74 13.04
CA SER A 501 7.11 -12.47 13.78
C SER A 501 7.76 -12.60 15.17
N ASN A 502 8.08 -11.47 15.79
CA ASN A 502 8.77 -11.40 17.08
C ASN A 502 10.11 -12.16 17.11
N ARG A 503 10.81 -12.20 15.97
CA ARG A 503 12.14 -12.81 15.84
C ARG A 503 13.13 -11.78 15.30
N PRO A 504 14.27 -11.56 15.99
CA PRO A 504 15.31 -10.67 15.51
C PRO A 504 15.99 -11.22 14.26
N ILE A 505 16.28 -10.34 13.30
CA ILE A 505 17.15 -10.64 12.17
C ILE A 505 18.01 -9.43 11.80
N ASN A 506 19.27 -9.71 11.43
CA ASN A 506 20.22 -8.70 10.97
C ASN A 506 20.61 -8.98 9.53
N ARG A 507 20.67 -7.93 8.72
CA ARG A 507 21.13 -7.99 7.33
C ARG A 507 22.31 -7.05 7.14
N ASN A 508 23.39 -7.59 6.58
CA ASN A 508 24.60 -6.83 6.29
C ASN A 508 24.68 -6.58 4.79
N TYR A 509 24.89 -5.32 4.44
CA TYR A 509 25.10 -4.88 3.07
C TYR A 509 26.39 -4.07 3.00
N THR A 510 26.94 -3.92 1.80
CA THR A 510 28.15 -3.13 1.60
C THR A 510 27.85 -1.94 0.72
N ALA A 511 28.38 -0.78 1.09
CA ALA A 511 28.16 0.48 0.39
C ALA A 511 29.47 1.25 0.26
N ASP A 512 29.67 1.87 -0.90
CA ASP A 512 30.79 2.77 -1.13
C ASP A 512 30.36 4.20 -0.80
N VAL A 513 31.13 4.88 0.05
CA VAL A 513 30.95 6.28 0.40
C VAL A 513 32.00 7.10 -0.33
N THR A 514 31.55 8.04 -1.16
CA THR A 514 32.43 8.92 -1.97
C THR A 514 32.18 10.40 -1.71
N THR A 515 31.02 10.75 -1.15
CA THR A 515 30.55 12.14 -0.95
C THR A 515 30.55 12.57 0.52
N SER A 516 31.19 11.78 1.38
CA SER A 516 31.13 11.90 2.84
C SER A 516 29.73 11.75 3.45
N VAL A 517 28.74 11.33 2.66
CA VAL A 517 27.39 11.06 3.10
C VAL A 517 27.03 9.63 2.70
N LEU A 518 26.57 8.85 3.67
CA LEU A 518 25.92 7.57 3.43
C LEU A 518 24.41 7.75 3.55
N LYS A 519 23.66 7.23 2.59
CA LYS A 519 22.19 7.27 2.55
C LYS A 519 21.62 5.86 2.65
N ILE A 520 20.61 5.71 3.50
CA ILE A 520 19.80 4.50 3.63
C ILE A 520 18.34 4.94 3.51
N HIS A 521 17.59 4.31 2.61
CA HIS A 521 16.19 4.62 2.36
C HIS A 521 15.38 3.34 2.46
N LEU A 522 14.39 3.35 3.35
CA LEU A 522 13.42 2.28 3.48
C LEU A 522 12.06 2.87 3.15
N TYR A 523 11.33 2.27 2.22
CA TYR A 523 10.10 2.89 1.73
C TYR A 523 9.06 1.89 1.27
N TRP A 524 7.81 2.29 1.42
CA TRP A 524 6.65 1.52 0.98
C TRP A 524 6.42 1.74 -0.52
N ASN A 525 6.28 0.66 -1.28
CA ASN A 525 6.03 0.71 -2.72
C ASN A 525 4.64 0.17 -3.09
N GLY A 526 3.65 0.38 -2.21
CA GLY A 526 2.25 0.03 -2.47
C GLY A 526 1.84 -1.38 -2.03
N ARG A 527 2.81 -2.22 -1.66
CA ARG A 527 2.58 -3.64 -1.33
C ARG A 527 2.56 -3.92 0.16
N GLY A 528 1.91 -5.03 0.53
CA GLY A 528 1.67 -5.40 1.92
C GLY A 528 0.35 -4.86 2.48
N THR A 529 -0.11 -5.46 3.58
CA THR A 529 -1.46 -5.22 4.11
C THR A 529 -1.55 -3.88 4.80
N CYS A 530 -2.39 -2.98 4.27
CA CYS A 530 -2.58 -1.64 4.83
C CYS A 530 -3.15 -1.63 6.26
N CYS A 531 -3.94 -2.65 6.57
CA CYS A 531 -5.03 -2.52 7.53
C CYS A 531 -5.09 -3.70 8.52
N ILE A 532 -4.03 -4.52 8.57
CA ILE A 532 -3.90 -5.66 9.49
C ILE A 532 -2.62 -5.50 10.32
N PRO A 533 -2.69 -5.52 11.67
CA PRO A 533 -3.91 -5.71 12.46
C PRO A 533 -4.77 -4.43 12.59
N HIS A 534 -4.26 -3.28 12.17
CA HIS A 534 -5.00 -2.01 12.11
C HIS A 534 -4.50 -1.11 10.97
N ASN A 535 -5.28 -0.08 10.62
CA ASN A 535 -4.92 0.89 9.58
C ASN A 535 -3.57 1.57 9.85
N GLY A 536 -2.73 1.63 8.83
CA GLY A 536 -1.39 2.21 8.92
C GLY A 536 -0.29 1.24 9.33
N THR A 537 -0.58 -0.07 9.39
CA THR A 537 0.42 -1.08 9.76
C THR A 537 1.47 -1.35 8.66
N TYR A 538 1.26 -0.90 7.43
CA TYR A 538 2.15 -1.13 6.29
C TYR A 538 3.41 -0.26 6.29
N GLY A 539 4.27 -0.49 5.30
CA GLY A 539 5.49 0.27 5.06
C GLY A 539 6.71 -0.17 5.89
N PRO A 540 7.82 0.57 5.81
CA PRO A 540 9.09 0.19 6.43
C PRO A 540 9.01 0.15 7.95
N LEU A 541 9.73 -0.80 8.54
CA LEU A 541 10.00 -0.92 9.97
C LEU A 541 11.48 -1.28 10.15
N VAL A 542 12.20 -0.55 11.01
CA VAL A 542 13.62 -0.82 11.33
C VAL A 542 13.87 -0.61 12.82
N SER A 543 14.56 -1.56 13.45
CA SER A 543 14.84 -1.54 14.90
C SER A 543 16.14 -0.81 15.22
N ALA A 544 17.16 -0.99 14.39
CA ALA A 544 18.43 -0.28 14.53
C ALA A 544 19.22 -0.29 13.23
N ILE A 545 20.18 0.62 13.13
CA ILE A 545 21.14 0.69 12.03
C ILE A 545 22.53 0.82 12.63
N ARG A 546 23.50 0.09 12.06
CA ARG A 546 24.92 0.21 12.37
C ARG A 546 25.73 0.30 11.08
N VAL A 547 26.70 1.20 11.04
CA VAL A 547 27.59 1.44 9.90
C VAL A 547 29.02 1.45 10.42
N PHE A 548 29.90 0.68 9.79
CA PHE A 548 31.30 0.61 10.16
C PHE A 548 32.18 0.30 8.94
N PRO A 549 33.48 0.65 8.97
CA PRO A 549 34.37 0.36 7.85
C PRO A 549 34.39 -1.15 7.60
N SER A 550 34.25 -1.55 6.35
CA SER A 550 34.46 -2.95 6.00
C SER A 550 35.93 -3.25 6.27
N ALA A 551 36.23 -4.37 6.96
CA ALA A 551 37.61 -4.80 7.10
C ALA A 551 38.24 -4.81 5.70
N GLU A 552 39.30 -4.02 5.50
CA GLU A 552 40.16 -4.21 4.35
C GLU A 552 40.63 -5.66 4.46
N THR A 553 40.09 -6.55 3.62
CA THR A 553 40.88 -7.72 3.24
C THR A 553 42.17 -7.14 2.71
N GLN A 554 43.26 -7.25 3.49
CA GLN A 554 44.59 -7.24 2.92
C GLN A 554 44.50 -8.08 1.67
N ALA A 555 44.88 -7.48 0.53
CA ALA A 555 44.79 -8.09 -0.77
C ALA A 555 45.42 -9.49 -0.70
N SER A 556 44.58 -10.50 -0.54
CA SER A 556 44.93 -11.85 -0.95
C SER A 556 45.08 -11.77 -2.46
N PRO A 557 46.13 -12.37 -3.06
CA PRO A 557 46.20 -12.45 -4.52
C PRO A 557 44.86 -13.00 -5.01
N PRO A 558 44.35 -12.52 -6.16
CA PRO A 558 43.09 -13.01 -6.68
C PRO A 558 43.11 -14.54 -6.66
N PRO A 559 42.08 -15.21 -6.11
CA PRO A 559 42.01 -16.66 -6.17
C PRO A 559 42.16 -17.05 -7.63
N ALA A 560 43.07 -18.01 -7.88
CA ALA A 560 43.32 -18.52 -9.22
C ALA A 560 41.99 -18.78 -9.93
N ALA A 561 41.87 -18.25 -11.15
CA ALA A 561 40.64 -18.29 -11.92
C ALA A 561 40.10 -19.72 -12.03
N HIS A 562 39.09 -20.05 -11.21
CA HIS A 562 38.23 -21.18 -11.49
C HIS A 562 37.29 -20.76 -12.62
N THR A 563 37.71 -21.16 -13.81
CA THR A 563 37.00 -21.05 -15.06
C THR A 563 35.71 -21.87 -15.01
N SER A 564 34.60 -21.31 -14.54
CA SER A 564 33.26 -21.80 -14.88
C SER A 564 32.78 -21.10 -16.16
N ARG A 565 33.24 -21.66 -17.29
CA ARG A 565 33.16 -21.11 -18.65
C ARG A 565 31.75 -21.12 -19.28
N HIS A 566 30.66 -21.19 -18.50
CA HIS A 566 29.33 -21.51 -19.06
C HIS A 566 28.22 -20.45 -18.92
N ASP A 567 28.30 -19.48 -18.00
CA ASP A 567 27.18 -18.52 -17.82
C ASP A 567 27.42 -17.11 -18.41
N GLU A 568 28.68 -16.73 -18.68
CA GLU A 568 28.99 -15.44 -19.30
C GLU A 568 28.74 -15.42 -20.82
N LYS A 569 28.80 -16.59 -21.47
CA LYS A 569 28.53 -16.71 -22.91
C LYS A 569 27.05 -16.51 -23.27
N ARG A 570 26.11 -16.80 -22.36
CA ARG A 570 24.67 -16.63 -22.64
C ARG A 570 24.23 -15.17 -22.58
N ARG A 571 24.77 -14.36 -21.65
CA ARG A 571 24.43 -12.93 -21.56
C ARG A 571 25.02 -12.10 -22.72
N GLY A 572 26.26 -12.39 -23.14
CA GLY A 572 26.88 -11.73 -24.30
C GLY A 572 26.25 -12.10 -25.65
N VAL A 573 25.80 -13.36 -25.82
CA VAL A 573 25.16 -13.82 -27.05
C VAL A 573 23.72 -13.31 -27.17
N VAL A 574 22.95 -13.22 -26.08
CA VAL A 574 21.57 -12.69 -26.10
C VAL A 574 21.56 -11.18 -26.37
N ALA A 575 22.49 -10.41 -25.78
CA ALA A 575 22.63 -8.98 -26.08
C ALA A 575 23.10 -8.73 -27.53
N GLY A 576 24.00 -9.56 -28.06
CA GLY A 576 24.45 -9.50 -29.45
C GLY A 576 23.37 -9.87 -30.48
N ILE A 577 22.55 -10.88 -30.18
CA ILE A 577 21.44 -11.30 -31.07
C ILE A 577 20.31 -10.26 -31.04
N ALA A 578 19.99 -9.66 -29.89
CA ALA A 578 18.99 -8.60 -29.80
C ALA A 578 19.41 -7.35 -30.59
N ALA A 579 20.68 -6.94 -30.50
CA ALA A 579 21.22 -5.82 -31.26
C ALA A 579 21.24 -6.10 -32.78
N LEU A 580 21.59 -7.32 -33.21
CA LEU A 580 21.56 -7.72 -34.62
C LEU A 580 20.13 -7.82 -35.18
N SER A 581 19.15 -8.23 -34.36
CA SER A 581 17.74 -8.30 -34.73
C SER A 581 17.13 -6.92 -34.96
N ILE A 582 17.48 -5.95 -34.11
CA ILE A 582 17.06 -4.55 -34.22
C ILE A 582 17.73 -3.89 -35.43
N ALA A 583 19.02 -4.14 -35.65
CA ALA A 583 19.71 -3.62 -36.84
C ALA A 583 19.12 -4.20 -38.14
N ALA A 584 18.80 -5.49 -38.18
CA ALA A 584 18.19 -6.13 -39.35
C ALA A 584 16.77 -5.61 -39.65
N THR A 585 15.98 -5.29 -38.62
CA THR A 585 14.64 -4.69 -38.78
C THR A 585 14.71 -3.23 -39.22
N VAL A 586 15.69 -2.46 -38.76
CA VAL A 586 15.93 -1.08 -39.24
C VAL A 586 16.44 -1.08 -40.69
N ILE A 587 17.31 -2.01 -41.06
CA ILE A 587 17.81 -2.12 -42.45
C ILE A 587 16.72 -2.61 -43.39
N SER A 588 15.90 -3.59 -43.00
CA SER A 588 14.80 -4.09 -43.83
C SER A 588 13.71 -3.04 -44.03
N SER A 589 13.32 -2.31 -42.98
CA SER A 589 12.35 -1.21 -43.09
C SER A 589 12.88 -0.06 -43.94
N SER A 590 14.18 0.25 -43.85
CA SER A 590 14.83 1.26 -44.71
C SER A 590 14.89 0.83 -46.18
N ALA A 591 15.17 -0.45 -46.46
CA ALA A 591 15.17 -0.98 -47.82
C ALA A 591 13.76 -1.01 -48.44
N VAL A 592 12.74 -1.38 -47.66
CA VAL A 592 11.33 -1.34 -48.09
C VAL A 592 10.88 0.10 -48.35
N TYR A 593 11.26 1.06 -47.50
CA TYR A 593 10.97 2.47 -47.71
C TYR A 593 11.63 3.01 -48.99
N LEU A 594 12.91 2.70 -49.21
CA LEU A 594 13.63 3.11 -50.42
C LEU A 594 13.07 2.45 -51.68
N TRP A 595 12.67 1.17 -51.61
CA TRP A 595 12.00 0.48 -52.71
C TRP A 595 10.63 1.11 -53.02
N TRP A 596 9.82 1.40 -52.01
CA TRP A 596 8.52 2.05 -52.18
C TRP A 596 8.66 3.46 -52.79
N LYS A 597 9.66 4.22 -52.34
CA LYS A 597 9.99 5.54 -52.89
C LYS A 597 10.52 5.46 -54.33
N TRP A 598 11.30 4.43 -54.67
CA TRP A 598 11.75 4.20 -56.05
C TRP A 598 10.59 3.80 -56.97
N VAL A 599 9.69 2.92 -56.53
CA VAL A 599 8.50 2.53 -57.29
C VAL A 599 7.57 3.73 -57.53
N SER A 600 7.40 4.63 -56.56
CA SER A 600 6.59 5.84 -56.76
C SER A 600 7.23 6.80 -57.77
N LEU A 601 8.56 6.96 -57.74
CA LEU A 601 9.30 7.80 -58.68
C LEU A 601 9.32 7.23 -60.11
N VAL A 602 9.35 5.90 -60.28
CA VAL A 602 9.33 5.25 -61.60
C VAL A 602 7.93 5.26 -62.22
N LYS A 603 6.87 5.13 -61.41
CA LYS A 603 5.47 5.23 -61.89
C LYS A 603 5.09 6.64 -62.38
N HIS A 604 5.74 7.69 -61.87
CA HIS A 604 5.52 9.08 -62.33
C HIS A 604 6.33 9.49 -63.58
N ARG A 605 7.18 8.61 -64.14
CA ARG A 605 7.89 8.86 -65.40
C ARG A 605 7.27 8.21 -66.65
N LYS A 606 6.12 7.55 -66.51
CA LYS A 606 5.36 6.95 -67.63
C LYS A 606 3.88 7.36 -67.63
N ALA A 607 3.60 8.62 -67.30
CA ALA A 607 2.33 9.28 -67.56
C ALA A 607 2.60 10.53 -68.41
#